data_AF-A0A9E2TX85-F1
#
_entry.id   AF-A0A9E2TX85-F1
#
_cell.length_a   1.000
_cell.length_b   1.000
_cell.length_c   1.000
_cell.angle_alpha   90.00
_cell.angle_beta   90.00
_cell.angle_gamma   90.00
#
_symmetry.space_group_name_H-M   'P 1'
#
loop_
_entity.id
_entity.type
_entity.pdbx_description
1 polymer ?
#
loop_
_entity_poly.entity_id
_entity_poly.type
_entity_poly.pdbx_seq_one_letter_code
_entity_poly.pdbx_strand_id
1 'polypeptide(L)'
;VGAPISMMMLEDGHATVTVCHKYTPDITQYTKEADILIAAVGKPGLISADMVKEGAVIVDVGTSRVEDKSRKSGFKLVGDVEFEEASKKASYITPVPGGVGPMTIASLLLNTIRAYEKQHSDEITD
;
A
#
# COMPACT_ATOMS: atom_id res chain seq x y z
N VAL A 1 -0.59 9.23 0.82
CA VAL A 1 -0.11 7.85 1.14
C VAL A 1 1.40 7.83 1.24
N GLY A 2 2.15 8.02 0.15
CA GLY A 2 3.62 7.85 0.14
C GLY A 2 4.39 8.67 1.19
N ALA A 3 4.22 9.99 1.23
CA ALA A 3 5.01 10.87 2.12
C ALA A 3 4.91 10.53 3.64
N PRO A 4 3.72 10.36 4.25
CA PRO A 4 3.66 9.96 5.66
C PRO A 4 4.20 8.55 5.89
N ILE A 5 3.98 7.61 4.95
CA ILE A 5 4.53 6.25 5.07
C ILE A 5 6.06 6.25 5.02
N SER A 6 6.67 7.05 4.14
CA SER A 6 8.14 7.14 4.09
C SER A 6 8.73 7.66 5.40
N MET A 7 8.03 8.58 6.08
CA MET A 7 8.48 9.07 7.38
C MET A 7 8.34 7.99 8.46
N MET A 8 7.18 7.31 8.54
CA MET A 8 6.96 6.22 9.51
C MET A 8 7.95 5.07 9.33
N MET A 9 8.25 4.69 8.07
CA MET A 9 9.25 3.64 7.80
C MET A 9 10.65 4.05 8.24
N LEU A 10 10.98 5.34 8.15
CA LEU A 10 12.27 5.88 8.59
C LEU A 10 12.34 5.99 10.13
N GLU A 11 11.32 6.56 10.76
CA GLU A 11 11.29 6.86 12.19
C GLU A 11 11.00 5.62 13.05
N ASP A 12 9.91 4.90 12.76
CA ASP A 12 9.43 3.76 13.55
C ASP A 12 9.96 2.44 13.01
N GLY A 13 10.09 2.34 11.68
CA GLY A 13 10.55 1.12 11.00
C GLY A 13 12.07 0.99 10.92
N HIS A 14 12.82 2.05 11.21
CA HIS A 14 14.27 2.14 11.07
C HIS A 14 14.80 1.64 9.72
N ALA A 15 14.01 1.83 8.65
CA ALA A 15 14.35 1.38 7.31
C ALA A 15 15.13 2.46 6.53
N THR A 16 15.99 2.02 5.61
CA THR A 16 16.50 2.89 4.55
C THR A 16 15.40 3.09 3.51
N VAL A 17 14.94 4.32 3.34
CA VAL A 17 13.76 4.63 2.50
C VAL A 17 14.17 5.34 1.21
N THR A 18 13.75 4.77 0.08
CA THR A 18 13.80 5.43 -1.24
C THR A 18 12.37 5.77 -1.68
N VAL A 19 12.13 7.03 -2.02
CA VAL A 19 10.82 7.50 -2.50
C VAL A 19 10.88 7.72 -4.00
N CYS A 20 10.12 6.93 -4.75
CA CYS A 20 9.93 7.09 -6.19
C CYS A 20 8.56 7.72 -6.51
N HIS A 21 8.45 8.33 -7.69
CA HIS A 21 7.19 8.80 -8.25
C HIS A 21 7.07 8.38 -9.72
N LYS A 22 5.90 8.61 -10.33
CA LYS A 22 5.62 8.23 -11.74
C LYS A 22 6.53 8.86 -12.81
N TYR A 23 7.40 9.81 -12.43
CA TYR A 23 8.37 10.46 -13.32
C TYR A 23 9.81 10.12 -12.98
N THR A 24 10.05 9.30 -11.94
CA THR A 24 11.38 8.81 -11.61
C THR A 24 11.88 7.96 -12.80
N PRO A 25 13.03 8.31 -13.40
CA PRO A 25 13.60 7.51 -14.48
C PRO A 25 13.97 6.12 -13.98
N ASP A 26 13.60 5.10 -14.75
CA ASP A 26 13.90 3.69 -14.47
C ASP A 26 13.67 3.29 -13.00
N ILE A 27 12.40 3.23 -12.59
CA ILE A 27 12.02 2.79 -11.23
C ILE A 27 12.42 1.33 -10.92
N THR A 28 12.76 0.55 -11.95
CA THR A 28 13.15 -0.86 -11.82
C THR A 28 14.39 -1.02 -10.95
N GLN A 29 15.36 -0.11 -11.06
CA GLN A 29 16.60 -0.18 -10.28
C GLN A 29 16.33 -0.15 -8.76
N TYR A 30 15.37 0.68 -8.33
CA TYR A 30 15.01 0.82 -6.92
C TYR A 30 14.11 -0.33 -6.45
N THR A 31 13.14 -0.71 -7.28
CA THR A 31 12.16 -1.76 -6.94
C THR A 31 12.79 -3.14 -6.85
N LYS A 32 13.85 -3.42 -7.62
CA LYS A 32 14.62 -4.68 -7.54
C LYS A 32 15.50 -4.79 -6.29
N GLU A 33 15.83 -3.69 -5.64
CA GLU A 33 16.63 -3.70 -4.42
C GLU A 33 15.76 -3.73 -3.15
N ALA A 34 14.50 -3.34 -3.27
CA ALA A 34 13.57 -3.18 -2.15
C ALA A 34 13.20 -4.50 -1.46
N ASP A 35 13.51 -4.60 -0.17
CA ASP A 35 13.00 -5.67 0.71
C ASP A 35 11.50 -5.48 1.01
N ILE A 36 11.06 -4.23 1.10
CA ILE A 36 9.66 -3.83 1.26
C ILE A 36 9.31 -2.86 0.15
N LEU A 37 8.34 -3.22 -0.69
CA LEU A 37 7.83 -2.40 -1.79
C LEU A 37 6.41 -1.93 -1.50
N ILE A 38 6.24 -0.61 -1.37
CA ILE A 38 4.93 0.02 -1.15
C ILE A 38 4.50 0.73 -2.44
N ALA A 39 3.55 0.15 -3.16
CA ALA A 39 3.04 0.70 -4.41
C ALA A 39 1.80 1.57 -4.13
N ALA A 40 1.91 2.89 -4.37
CA ALA A 40 0.86 3.87 -4.07
C ALA A 40 0.76 4.98 -5.13
N VAL A 41 0.87 4.59 -6.41
CA VAL A 41 0.92 5.49 -7.56
C VAL A 41 -0.47 5.69 -8.20
N GLY A 42 -1.35 4.69 -8.11
CA GLY A 42 -2.67 4.73 -8.75
C GLY A 42 -2.59 4.52 -10.27
N LYS A 43 -1.69 3.65 -10.72
CA LYS A 43 -1.53 3.24 -12.11
C LYS A 43 -1.55 1.70 -12.18
N PRO A 44 -2.61 1.10 -12.75
CA PRO A 44 -2.72 -0.36 -12.85
C PRO A 44 -1.49 -1.01 -13.49
N GLY A 45 -0.96 -2.05 -12.85
CA GLY A 45 0.15 -2.85 -13.38
C GLY A 45 1.43 -2.06 -13.67
N LEU A 46 1.69 -0.97 -12.94
CA LEU A 46 2.95 -0.24 -13.06
C LEU A 46 4.14 -1.10 -12.61
N ILE A 47 3.94 -1.95 -11.60
CA ILE A 47 4.97 -2.86 -11.07
C ILE A 47 4.72 -4.25 -11.64
N SER A 48 5.57 -4.67 -12.57
CA SER A 48 5.60 -6.03 -13.11
C SER A 48 6.46 -6.95 -12.24
N ALA A 49 6.30 -8.26 -12.42
CA ALA A 49 7.01 -9.25 -11.60
C ALA A 49 8.54 -9.21 -11.76
N ASP A 50 9.06 -8.83 -12.93
CA ASP A 50 10.51 -8.71 -13.15
C ASP A 50 11.12 -7.55 -12.36
N MET A 51 10.32 -6.56 -11.94
CA MET A 51 10.74 -5.43 -11.12
C MET A 51 10.81 -5.77 -9.62
N VAL A 52 10.29 -6.93 -9.21
CA VAL A 52 10.21 -7.34 -7.81
C VAL A 52 11.46 -8.12 -7.40
N LYS A 53 12.03 -7.80 -6.24
CA LYS A 53 13.09 -8.60 -5.59
C LYS A 53 12.53 -9.93 -5.07
N GLU A 54 13.27 -11.02 -5.25
CA GLU A 54 12.90 -12.32 -4.68
C GLU A 54 12.80 -12.24 -3.15
N GLY A 55 11.69 -12.71 -2.58
CA GLY A 55 11.41 -12.66 -1.15
C GLY A 55 10.89 -11.31 -0.63
N ALA A 56 10.67 -10.30 -1.48
CA ALA A 56 10.18 -8.99 -1.03
C ALA A 56 8.78 -9.05 -0.41
N VAL A 57 8.50 -8.14 0.52
CA VAL A 57 7.14 -7.86 1.01
C VAL A 57 6.53 -6.75 0.17
N ILE A 58 5.34 -6.97 -0.37
CA ILE A 58 4.66 -6.02 -1.25
C ILE A 58 3.36 -5.54 -0.61
N VAL A 59 3.24 -4.21 -0.46
CA VAL A 59 2.01 -3.54 -0.03
C VAL A 59 1.47 -2.73 -1.20
N ASP A 60 0.46 -3.27 -1.87
CA ASP A 60 -0.26 -2.63 -2.97
C ASP A 60 -1.41 -1.76 -2.42
N VAL A 61 -1.14 -0.47 -2.32
CA VAL A 61 -2.10 0.56 -1.93
C VAL A 61 -2.88 1.10 -3.14
N GLY A 62 -2.41 0.82 -4.35
CA GLY A 62 -3.05 1.23 -5.59
C GLY A 62 -4.50 0.76 -5.64
N THR A 63 -5.41 1.66 -6.00
CA THR A 63 -6.82 1.29 -6.20
C THR A 63 -7.36 2.08 -7.37
N SER A 64 -7.32 1.45 -8.53
CA SER A 64 -7.73 2.02 -9.81
C SER A 64 -8.97 1.32 -10.34
N ARG A 65 -9.88 2.05 -10.99
CA ARG A 65 -11.05 1.45 -11.64
C ARG A 65 -10.71 1.09 -13.08
N VAL A 66 -10.92 -0.16 -13.44
CA VAL A 66 -10.77 -0.66 -14.81
C VAL A 66 -12.12 -1.14 -15.30
N GLU A 67 -12.53 -0.73 -16.50
CA GLU A 67 -13.81 -1.13 -17.09
C GLU A 67 -13.94 -2.66 -17.13
N ASP A 68 -15.09 -3.16 -16.68
CA ASP A 68 -15.41 -4.57 -16.66
C ASP A 68 -16.93 -4.73 -16.79
N LYS A 69 -17.38 -5.00 -18.01
CA LYS A 69 -18.80 -5.13 -18.36
C LYS A 69 -19.45 -6.38 -17.76
N SER A 70 -18.66 -7.33 -17.24
CA SER A 70 -19.19 -8.51 -16.55
C SER A 70 -19.65 -8.19 -15.12
N ARG A 71 -19.22 -7.06 -14.55
CA ARG A 71 -19.56 -6.62 -13.19
C ARG A 71 -20.78 -5.70 -13.23
N LYS A 72 -21.67 -5.83 -12.24
CA LYS A 72 -22.81 -4.90 -12.06
C LYS A 72 -22.38 -3.43 -11.92
N SER A 73 -21.20 -3.18 -11.35
CA SER A 73 -20.60 -1.86 -11.21
C SER A 73 -20.08 -1.26 -12.53
N GLY A 74 -19.94 -2.05 -13.60
CA GLY A 74 -19.30 -1.66 -14.85
C GLY A 74 -17.76 -1.55 -14.77
N PHE A 75 -17.17 -1.85 -13.61
CA PHE A 75 -15.73 -1.82 -13.39
C PHE A 75 -15.29 -2.82 -12.32
N LYS A 76 -14.02 -3.19 -12.35
CA LYS A 76 -13.29 -3.90 -11.29
C LYS A 76 -12.20 -3.01 -10.69
N LEU A 77 -11.75 -3.35 -9.47
CA LEU A 77 -10.67 -2.65 -8.80
C LEU A 77 -9.32 -3.34 -9.07
N VAL A 78 -8.45 -2.55 -9.69
CA VAL A 78 -7.03 -2.69 -10.08
C VAL A 78 -6.01 -2.27 -9.02
N GLY A 79 -5.11 -3.13 -8.54
CA GLY A 79 -3.89 -2.69 -7.85
C GLY A 79 -2.83 -2.09 -8.80
N ASP A 80 -1.78 -1.50 -8.24
CA ASP A 80 -0.63 -1.00 -9.00
C ASP A 80 0.35 -2.12 -9.41
N VAL A 81 0.22 -3.30 -8.81
CA VAL A 81 1.11 -4.45 -9.00
C VAL A 81 0.41 -5.56 -9.82
N GLU A 82 1.17 -6.22 -10.69
CA GLU A 82 0.75 -7.45 -11.37
C GLU A 82 0.72 -8.64 -10.38
N PHE A 83 -0.37 -8.74 -9.60
CA PHE A 83 -0.48 -9.62 -8.45
C PHE A 83 -0.11 -11.09 -8.71
N GLU A 84 -0.66 -11.72 -9.75
CA GLU A 84 -0.48 -13.15 -10.00
C GLU A 84 1.00 -13.53 -10.16
N GLU A 85 1.74 -12.79 -10.99
CA GLU A 85 3.16 -13.09 -11.23
C GLU A 85 4.05 -12.57 -10.09
N ALA A 86 3.75 -11.41 -9.51
CA ALA A 86 4.50 -10.87 -8.37
C ALA A 86 4.37 -11.74 -7.12
N SER A 87 3.21 -12.38 -6.90
CA SER A 87 2.96 -13.26 -5.75
C SER A 87 3.86 -14.48 -5.70
N LYS A 88 4.36 -14.94 -6.87
CA LYS A 88 5.27 -16.09 -6.96
C LYS A 88 6.69 -15.78 -6.47
N LYS A 89 7.05 -14.49 -6.43
CA LYS A 89 8.37 -13.99 -6.00
C LYS A 89 8.34 -13.36 -4.62
N ALA A 90 7.24 -12.71 -4.28
CA ALA A 90 7.08 -12.03 -3.00
C ALA A 90 6.94 -13.03 -1.84
N SER A 91 7.51 -12.71 -0.68
CA SER A 91 7.25 -13.46 0.55
C SER A 91 5.86 -13.18 1.09
N TYR A 92 5.37 -11.95 0.93
CA TYR A 92 4.01 -11.51 1.24
C TYR A 92 3.56 -10.47 0.23
N ILE A 93 2.29 -10.50 -0.15
CA ILE A 93 1.69 -9.51 -1.06
C ILE A 93 0.23 -9.24 -0.66
N THR A 94 -0.17 -7.97 -0.63
CA THR A 94 -1.55 -7.59 -0.36
C THR A 94 -2.40 -7.62 -1.63
N PRO A 95 -3.61 -8.22 -1.63
CA PRO A 95 -4.48 -8.23 -2.79
C PRO A 95 -5.20 -6.89 -2.97
N VAL A 96 -5.58 -6.59 -4.22
CA VAL A 96 -6.51 -5.50 -4.54
C VAL A 96 -7.66 -6.07 -5.38
N PRO A 97 -8.91 -5.97 -4.91
CA PRO A 97 -9.36 -5.43 -3.62
C PRO A 97 -9.05 -6.37 -2.44
N GLY A 98 -9.21 -5.86 -1.21
CA GLY A 98 -9.18 -6.68 0.01
C GLY A 98 -7.94 -6.52 0.90
N GLY A 99 -6.90 -5.82 0.43
CA GLY A 99 -5.69 -5.53 1.20
C GLY A 99 -5.78 -4.23 2.01
N VAL A 100 -5.23 -3.14 1.48
CA VAL A 100 -5.03 -1.88 2.22
C VAL A 100 -6.34 -1.10 2.48
N GLY A 101 -7.33 -1.24 1.59
CA GLY A 101 -8.61 -0.53 1.70
C GLY A 101 -9.33 -0.73 3.05
N PRO A 102 -9.63 -1.98 3.46
CA PRO A 102 -10.22 -2.27 4.77
C PRO A 102 -9.43 -1.70 5.96
N MET A 103 -8.09 -1.77 5.91
CA MET A 103 -7.23 -1.23 6.97
C MET A 103 -7.29 0.30 7.07
N THR A 104 -7.56 0.99 5.97
CA THR A 104 -7.75 2.45 5.98
C THR A 104 -8.99 2.83 6.78
N ILE A 105 -10.09 2.08 6.64
CA ILE A 105 -11.32 2.29 7.42
C ILE A 105 -11.07 1.97 8.89
N ALA A 106 -10.44 0.82 9.18
CA ALA A 106 -10.12 0.44 10.55
C ALA A 106 -9.25 1.49 11.26
N SER A 107 -8.23 2.01 10.56
CA SER A 107 -7.33 3.05 11.10
C SER A 107 -8.06 4.36 11.39
N LEU A 108 -9.02 4.75 10.55
CA LEU A 108 -9.88 5.90 10.82
C LEU A 108 -10.68 5.70 12.11
N LEU A 109 -11.34 4.55 12.27
CA LEU A 109 -12.12 4.25 13.47
C LEU A 109 -11.27 4.22 14.73
N LEU A 110 -10.07 3.63 14.66
CA LEU A 110 -9.11 3.62 15.76
C LEU A 110 -8.67 5.03 16.14
N ASN A 111 -8.40 5.89 15.15
CA ASN A 111 -8.06 7.28 15.39
C ASN A 111 -9.22 8.06 16.02
N THR A 112 -10.46 7.77 15.65
CA THR A 112 -11.65 8.36 16.26
C THR A 112 -11.77 7.98 17.74
N ILE A 113 -11.56 6.69 18.08
CA ILE A 113 -11.58 6.23 19.48
C ILE A 113 -10.47 6.90 20.29
N ARG A 114 -9.23 6.91 19.77
CA ARG A 114 -8.09 7.57 20.42
C ARG A 114 -8.33 9.06 20.65
N ALA A 115 -8.97 9.74 19.71
CA ALA A 115 -9.32 11.15 19.86
C ALA A 115 -10.36 11.37 20.96
N TYR A 116 -11.38 10.50 21.03
CA TYR A 116 -12.39 10.53 22.09
C TYR A 116 -11.75 10.31 23.48
N GLU A 117 -10.96 9.24 23.64
CA GLU A 117 -10.27 8.91 24.89
C GLU A 117 -9.35 10.04 25.36
N LYS A 118 -8.61 10.68 24.44
CA LYS A 118 -7.72 11.80 24.77
C LYS A 118 -8.48 13.06 25.21
N GLN A 119 -9.71 13.26 24.74
CA GLN A 119 -10.54 14.41 25.12
C GLN A 119 -11.28 14.20 26.44
N HIS A 120 -11.57 12.96 26.81
CA HIS A 120 -12.37 12.60 27.98
C HIS A 120 -11.56 11.83 29.03
N SER A 121 -10.22 11.92 28.98
CA SER A 121 -9.32 11.21 29.91
C SER A 121 -9.55 11.58 31.38
N ASP A 122 -10.16 12.73 31.66
CA ASP A 122 -10.46 13.21 33.00
C ASP A 122 -11.84 12.73 33.52
N GLU A 123 -12.73 12.20 32.67
CA GLU A 123 -14.06 11.72 33.06
C GLU A 123 -14.10 10.22 33.39
N ILE A 124 -13.02 9.47 33.12
CA ILE A 124 -12.94 8.01 33.30
C ILE A 124 -12.28 7.62 34.64
N THR A 125 -11.88 8.59 35.47
CA THR A 125 -11.21 8.35 36.77
C THR A 125 -12.10 8.43 38.01
N ASP A 126 -13.42 8.57 37.86
CA ASP A 126 -14.41 8.45 38.96
C ASP A 126 -15.25 7.16 38.86
#